data_AF-A0A238JCZ1-F1
#
_entry.id   AF-A0A238JCZ1-F1
#
_cell.length_a   1.000
_cell.length_b   1.000
_cell.length_c   1.000
_cell.angle_alpha   90.00
_cell.angle_beta   90.00
_cell.angle_gamma   90.00
#
_symmetry.space_group_name_H-M   'P 1'
#
loop_
_entity.id
_entity.type
_entity.pdbx_description
1 polymer ?
#
loop_
_entity_poly.entity_id
_entity_poly.type
_entity_poly.pdbx_seq_one_letter_code
_entity_poly.pdbx_strand_id
1 'polypeptide(L)'
;MLFRSTLIALVTVALHAPSVNSAVAANGASEEKGSAAWLAMRAQIFSQVCMGSAPSFADVDAKAAKAGLSETDNGWHMAPEILVDVLDHDGFCSCFMTMQAPDSDAMIGTIHDRLMQDHGAAFSGPNTGLSAVAPFQFGDQEVVSILEPRVFNDENWLAARVSVFGPCQTGVIQGEGSE
;
A
#
# COMPACT_ATOMS: atom_id res chain seq x y z
N MET A 1 -68.44 -30.59 7.26
CA MET A 1 -67.18 -31.31 6.96
C MET A 1 -66.52 -30.64 5.77
N LEU A 2 -65.27 -30.17 5.93
CA LEU A 2 -64.15 -30.20 4.96
C LEU A 2 -63.15 -29.08 5.28
N PHE A 3 -62.10 -29.47 5.98
CA PHE A 3 -60.87 -28.72 6.22
C PHE A 3 -60.11 -28.48 4.90
N ARG A 4 -59.51 -27.29 4.74
CA ARG A 4 -58.39 -27.03 3.80
C ARG A 4 -57.39 -26.13 4.55
N SER A 5 -56.53 -26.69 5.40
CA SER A 5 -55.20 -27.24 5.09
C SER A 5 -54.30 -26.26 4.32
N THR A 6 -53.64 -25.42 5.11
CA THR A 6 -52.51 -24.55 4.79
C THR A 6 -51.27 -25.39 4.50
N LEU A 7 -50.55 -25.13 3.41
CA LEU A 7 -49.19 -25.62 3.20
C LEU A 7 -48.27 -24.41 2.99
N ILE A 8 -47.47 -24.09 4.01
CA ILE A 8 -46.36 -23.15 3.93
C ILE A 8 -45.12 -23.98 3.67
N ALA A 9 -44.56 -23.87 2.46
CA ALA A 9 -43.28 -24.49 2.13
C ALA A 9 -42.15 -23.58 2.66
N LEU A 10 -41.48 -24.01 3.74
CA LEU A 10 -40.21 -23.43 4.15
C LEU A 10 -39.12 -23.92 3.19
N VAL A 11 -38.55 -23.00 2.41
CA VAL A 11 -37.29 -23.22 1.68
C VAL A 11 -36.15 -22.92 2.63
N THR A 12 -35.47 -23.96 3.10
CA THR A 12 -34.24 -23.83 3.90
C THR A 12 -33.06 -23.68 2.93
N VAL A 13 -32.51 -22.48 2.80
CA VAL A 13 -31.27 -22.24 2.05
C VAL A 13 -30.09 -22.57 2.96
N ALA A 14 -29.40 -23.66 2.66
CA ALA A 14 -28.17 -24.04 3.35
C ALA A 14 -27.02 -23.11 2.91
N LEU A 15 -26.68 -22.13 3.75
CA LEU A 15 -25.43 -21.37 3.61
C LEU A 15 -24.24 -22.30 3.86
N HIS A 16 -23.57 -22.72 2.79
CA HIS A 16 -22.22 -23.28 2.88
C HIS A 16 -21.24 -22.10 3.02
N ALA A 17 -20.77 -21.86 4.24
CA ALA A 17 -19.62 -20.99 4.45
C ALA A 17 -18.37 -21.70 3.91
N PRO A 18 -17.64 -21.14 2.93
CA PRO A 18 -16.32 -21.66 2.61
C PRO A 18 -15.41 -21.36 3.82
N SER A 19 -14.91 -22.41 4.45
CA SER A 19 -13.83 -22.33 5.42
C SER A 19 -12.64 -21.65 4.74
N VAL A 20 -12.42 -20.38 5.06
CA VAL A 20 -11.19 -19.68 4.72
C VAL A 20 -10.08 -20.28 5.58
N ASN A 21 -9.42 -21.30 5.04
CA ASN A 21 -8.11 -21.69 5.53
C ASN A 21 -7.14 -20.56 5.21
N SER A 22 -7.02 -19.59 6.12
CA SER A 22 -5.84 -18.73 6.22
C SER A 22 -4.66 -19.56 6.70
N ALA A 23 -4.15 -20.42 5.80
CA ALA A 23 -2.82 -20.95 5.91
C ALA A 23 -1.87 -19.79 5.59
N VAL A 24 -1.50 -19.04 6.61
CA VAL A 24 -0.32 -18.15 6.53
C VAL A 24 0.87 -19.11 6.45
N ALA A 25 1.23 -19.48 5.22
CA ALA A 25 2.45 -20.22 4.96
C ALA A 25 3.61 -19.27 5.25
N ALA A 26 4.05 -19.23 6.51
CA ALA A 26 5.35 -18.73 6.90
C ALA A 26 6.42 -19.72 6.40
N ASN A 27 6.59 -19.81 5.08
CA ASN A 27 7.70 -20.54 4.50
C ASN A 27 8.88 -19.58 4.41
N GLY A 28 9.86 -19.78 5.30
CA GLY A 28 11.19 -19.18 5.25
C GLY A 28 12.02 -19.64 4.05
N ALA A 29 11.43 -19.68 2.86
CA ALA A 29 12.20 -19.56 1.63
C ALA A 29 12.68 -18.12 1.58
N SER A 30 13.99 -17.91 1.48
CA SER A 30 14.53 -16.65 0.96
C SER A 30 13.79 -16.35 -0.34
N GLU A 31 12.81 -15.44 -0.29
CA GLU A 31 12.03 -15.09 -1.47
C GLU A 31 13.02 -14.60 -2.53
N GLU A 32 13.08 -15.32 -3.65
CA GLU A 32 13.96 -14.97 -4.76
C GLU A 32 13.67 -13.53 -5.17
N LYS A 33 14.72 -12.71 -5.18
CA LYS A 33 14.65 -11.30 -5.54
C LYS A 33 14.04 -11.15 -6.94
N GLY A 34 12.98 -10.37 -7.07
CA GLY A 34 12.25 -10.20 -8.34
C GLY A 34 11.20 -11.27 -8.63
N SER A 35 11.04 -12.29 -7.79
CA SER A 35 9.92 -13.24 -7.92
C SER A 35 8.57 -12.57 -7.66
N ALA A 36 7.48 -13.19 -8.13
CA ALA A 36 6.12 -12.65 -7.96
C ALA A 36 5.74 -12.43 -6.47
N ALA A 37 6.14 -13.34 -5.56
CA ALA A 37 5.89 -13.18 -4.12
C ALA A 37 6.64 -11.97 -3.55
N TRP A 38 7.91 -11.81 -3.95
CA TRP A 38 8.77 -10.71 -3.53
C TRP A 38 8.24 -9.35 -4.02
N LEU A 39 7.76 -9.28 -5.26
CA LEU A 39 7.10 -8.10 -5.83
C LEU A 39 5.79 -7.79 -5.08
N ALA A 40 4.96 -8.82 -4.84
CA ALA A 40 3.67 -8.66 -4.18
C ALA A 40 3.81 -8.17 -2.73
N MET A 41 4.82 -8.65 -1.99
CA MET A 41 5.11 -8.19 -0.63
C MET A 41 5.46 -6.69 -0.61
N ARG A 42 6.32 -6.23 -1.53
CA ARG A 42 6.69 -4.81 -1.65
C ARG A 42 5.51 -3.93 -2.04
N ALA A 43 4.72 -4.36 -3.03
CA ALA A 43 3.50 -3.67 -3.41
C ALA A 43 2.49 -3.60 -2.25
N GLN A 44 2.40 -4.65 -1.44
CA GLN A 44 1.59 -4.65 -0.23
C GLN A 44 2.07 -3.62 0.80
N ILE A 45 3.38 -3.53 1.06
CA ILE A 45 3.94 -2.54 1.98
C ILE A 45 3.60 -1.13 1.50
N PHE A 46 3.85 -0.82 0.22
CA PHE A 46 3.55 0.49 -0.34
C PHE A 46 2.07 0.87 -0.19
N SER A 47 1.17 -0.06 -0.54
CA SER A 47 -0.28 0.13 -0.42
C SER A 47 -0.71 0.31 1.04
N GLN A 48 -0.27 -0.56 1.95
CA GLN A 48 -0.76 -0.54 3.34
C GLN A 48 -0.17 0.60 4.18
N VAL A 49 1.10 0.93 3.93
CA VAL A 49 1.86 1.93 4.68
C VAL A 49 1.68 3.31 4.06
N CYS A 50 2.14 3.56 2.83
CA CYS A 50 2.06 4.90 2.26
C CYS A 50 0.64 5.27 1.86
N MET A 51 0.02 4.50 0.97
CA MET A 51 -1.33 4.84 0.49
C MET A 51 -2.36 4.75 1.62
N GLY A 52 -2.26 3.72 2.45
CA GLY A 52 -3.16 3.52 3.56
C GLY A 52 -3.05 4.56 4.67
N SER A 53 -1.96 5.33 4.75
CA SER A 53 -1.82 6.43 5.73
C SER A 53 -2.24 7.78 5.16
N ALA A 54 -2.44 7.89 3.85
CA ALA A 54 -2.95 9.10 3.24
C ALA A 54 -4.41 9.37 3.68
N PRO A 55 -4.86 10.64 3.73
CA PRO A 55 -4.09 11.82 3.34
C PRO A 55 -3.24 12.46 4.45
N SER A 56 -3.41 12.06 5.73
CA SER A 56 -2.75 12.74 6.86
C SER A 56 -1.32 12.26 7.13
N PHE A 57 -1.01 11.02 6.75
CA PHE A 57 0.21 10.29 7.09
C PHE A 57 0.46 10.10 8.60
N ALA A 58 -0.51 10.43 9.46
CA ALA A 58 -0.35 10.39 10.92
C ALA A 58 -0.16 8.97 11.49
N ASP A 59 -0.64 7.94 10.79
CA ASP A 59 -0.57 6.54 11.22
C ASP A 59 0.57 5.76 10.55
N VAL A 60 1.51 6.44 9.87
CA VAL A 60 2.56 5.76 9.10
C VAL A 60 3.41 4.83 9.98
N ASP A 61 3.76 5.28 11.18
CA ASP A 61 4.59 4.54 12.12
C ASP A 61 3.92 3.23 12.56
N ALA A 62 2.65 3.33 12.96
CA ALA A 62 1.86 2.18 13.37
C ALA A 62 1.68 1.17 12.23
N LYS A 63 1.51 1.66 10.99
CA LYS A 63 1.38 0.81 9.80
C LYS A 63 2.70 0.18 9.38
N ALA A 64 3.80 0.91 9.44
CA ALA A 64 5.14 0.42 9.13
C ALA A 64 5.56 -0.69 10.13
N ALA A 65 5.38 -0.44 11.43
CA ALA A 65 5.61 -1.45 12.47
C ALA A 65 4.76 -2.71 12.25
N LYS A 66 3.46 -2.54 11.93
CA LYS A 66 2.56 -3.66 11.63
C LYS A 66 2.96 -4.43 10.37
N ALA A 67 3.58 -3.75 9.40
CA ALA A 67 4.13 -4.37 8.19
C ALA A 67 5.50 -5.05 8.42
N GLY A 68 6.03 -5.01 9.65
CA GLY A 68 7.29 -5.65 10.01
C GLY A 68 8.53 -4.83 9.69
N LEU A 69 8.37 -3.52 9.43
CA LEU A 69 9.51 -2.61 9.30
C LEU A 69 10.04 -2.27 10.70
N SER A 70 11.34 -2.01 10.77
CA SER A 70 12.03 -1.56 11.98
C SER A 70 12.38 -0.08 11.85
N GLU A 71 12.10 0.68 12.89
CA GLU A 71 12.44 2.11 12.97
C GLU A 71 13.96 2.30 13.08
N THR A 72 14.47 3.34 12.41
CA THR A 72 15.86 3.80 12.45
C THR A 72 15.89 5.33 12.40
N ASP A 73 17.07 5.93 12.58
CA ASP A 73 17.27 7.37 12.47
C ASP A 73 16.91 7.96 11.09
N ASN A 74 16.85 7.13 10.03
CA ASN A 74 16.55 7.57 8.66
C ASN A 74 15.14 7.14 8.20
N GLY A 75 14.26 6.74 9.12
CA GLY A 75 12.92 6.24 8.83
C GLY A 75 12.77 4.74 9.06
N TRP A 76 11.79 4.14 8.40
CA TRP A 76 11.40 2.74 8.58
C TRP A 76 12.06 1.82 7.56
N HIS A 77 12.73 0.77 8.04
CA HIS A 77 13.51 -0.13 7.18
C HIS A 77 13.01 -1.56 7.22
N MET A 78 13.12 -2.24 6.08
CA MET A 78 13.08 -3.70 6.01
C MET A 78 14.23 -4.20 5.14
N ALA A 79 15.08 -5.04 5.73
CA ALA A 79 16.17 -5.66 5.02
C ALA A 79 15.66 -6.57 3.87
N PRO A 80 16.39 -6.66 2.75
CA PRO A 80 17.65 -5.96 2.49
C PRO A 80 17.52 -4.50 2.00
N GLU A 81 16.41 -4.06 1.40
CA GLU A 81 16.43 -2.85 0.55
C GLU A 81 15.20 -1.94 0.63
N ILE A 82 14.33 -2.05 1.64
CA ILE A 82 13.17 -1.15 1.77
C ILE A 82 13.49 -0.05 2.78
N LEU A 83 13.25 1.19 2.39
CA LEU A 83 13.19 2.36 3.26
C LEU A 83 11.87 3.10 3.03
N VAL A 84 11.18 3.47 4.10
CA VAL A 84 9.95 4.27 4.10
C VAL A 84 10.15 5.48 5.00
N ASP A 85 9.78 6.65 4.51
CA ASP A 85 9.86 7.91 5.28
C ASP A 85 8.74 8.88 4.87
N VAL A 86 8.36 9.81 5.75
CA VAL A 86 7.38 10.86 5.48
C VAL A 86 8.05 12.21 5.61
N LEU A 87 8.00 13.00 4.54
CA LEU A 87 8.66 14.31 4.50
C LEU A 87 7.80 15.37 3.82
N ASP A 88 7.96 16.60 4.31
CA ASP A 88 7.41 17.82 3.72
C ASP A 88 8.40 18.35 2.67
N HIS A 89 7.93 18.61 1.47
CA HIS A 89 8.72 19.19 0.37
C HIS A 89 7.83 19.95 -0.60
N ASP A 90 8.30 21.11 -1.08
CA ASP A 90 7.66 21.89 -2.15
C ASP A 90 6.15 22.15 -1.97
N GLY A 91 5.66 22.21 -0.72
CA GLY A 91 4.24 22.39 -0.40
C GLY A 91 3.40 21.11 -0.44
N PHE A 92 4.05 19.94 -0.45
CA PHE A 92 3.44 18.62 -0.37
C PHE A 92 3.95 17.88 0.86
N CYS A 93 3.08 17.08 1.45
CA CYS A 93 3.48 16.00 2.33
C CYS A 93 3.49 14.70 1.54
N SER A 94 4.58 13.95 1.65
CA SER A 94 4.73 12.70 0.91
C SER A 94 5.26 11.59 1.79
N CYS A 95 4.63 10.43 1.69
CA CYS A 95 5.25 9.16 2.09
C CYS A 95 6.08 8.64 0.93
N PHE A 96 7.40 8.53 1.13
CA PHE A 96 8.35 7.94 0.21
C PHE A 96 8.62 6.50 0.61
N MET A 97 8.71 5.63 -0.39
CA MET A 97 9.23 4.27 -0.24
C MET A 97 10.26 4.04 -1.34
N THR A 98 11.52 3.84 -0.95
CA THR A 98 12.56 3.37 -1.87
C THR A 98 12.72 1.87 -1.70
N MET A 99 12.80 1.17 -2.81
CA MET A 99 12.99 -0.27 -2.82
C MET A 99 13.83 -0.68 -4.01
N GLN A 100 14.60 -1.75 -3.86
CA GLN A 100 15.20 -2.36 -5.04
C GLN A 100 14.11 -2.92 -5.96
N ALA A 101 14.36 -2.93 -7.26
CA ALA A 101 13.45 -3.42 -8.26
C ALA A 101 14.24 -3.94 -9.48
N PRO A 102 14.77 -5.18 -9.46
CA PRO A 102 15.56 -5.73 -10.58
C PRO A 102 14.88 -5.57 -11.94
N ASP A 103 13.55 -5.74 -11.94
CA ASP A 103 12.64 -5.39 -13.04
C ASP A 103 11.69 -4.29 -12.54
N SER A 104 12.02 -3.03 -12.86
CA SER A 104 11.24 -1.87 -12.43
C SER A 104 9.84 -1.84 -13.06
N ASP A 105 9.69 -2.34 -14.29
CA ASP A 105 8.40 -2.35 -14.99
C ASP A 105 7.45 -3.36 -14.34
N ALA A 106 7.96 -4.56 -14.01
CA ALA A 106 7.18 -5.56 -13.28
C ALA A 106 6.80 -5.07 -11.87
N MET A 107 7.70 -4.35 -11.18
CA MET A 107 7.39 -3.75 -9.88
C MET A 107 6.31 -2.67 -9.99
N ILE A 108 6.40 -1.76 -10.96
CA ILE A 108 5.40 -0.71 -11.21
C ILE A 108 4.04 -1.34 -11.48
N GLY A 109 3.98 -2.34 -12.35
CA GLY A 109 2.75 -3.08 -12.64
C GLY A 109 2.15 -3.70 -11.37
N THR A 110 2.97 -4.38 -10.58
CA THR A 110 2.52 -5.04 -9.33
C THR A 110 2.02 -4.03 -8.29
N ILE A 111 2.69 -2.89 -8.14
CA ILE A 111 2.24 -1.81 -7.25
C ILE A 111 0.92 -1.24 -7.74
N HIS A 112 0.80 -0.94 -9.03
CA HIS A 112 -0.42 -0.39 -9.59
C HIS A 112 -1.61 -1.35 -9.42
N ASP A 113 -1.42 -2.63 -9.77
CA ASP A 113 -2.45 -3.66 -9.58
C ASP A 113 -2.88 -3.77 -8.12
N ARG A 114 -1.92 -3.70 -7.19
CA ARG A 114 -2.22 -3.73 -5.75
C ARG A 114 -3.00 -2.50 -5.29
N LEU A 115 -2.64 -1.30 -5.75
CA LEU A 115 -3.37 -0.08 -5.44
C LEU A 115 -4.80 -0.13 -6.00
N MET A 116 -4.98 -0.66 -7.22
CA MET A 116 -6.30 -0.83 -7.81
C MET A 116 -7.13 -1.88 -7.06
N GLN A 117 -6.51 -2.96 -6.60
CA GLN A 117 -7.15 -3.97 -5.77
C GLN A 117 -7.61 -3.39 -4.42
N ASP A 118 -6.75 -2.64 -3.74
CA ASP A 118 -7.03 -2.15 -2.38
C ASP A 118 -7.86 -0.85 -2.37
N HIS A 119 -7.70 0.00 -3.40
CA HIS A 119 -8.20 1.38 -3.43
C HIS A 119 -8.89 1.77 -4.74
N GLY A 120 -9.14 0.84 -5.68
CA GLY A 120 -9.61 1.17 -7.04
C GLY A 120 -10.92 1.96 -7.11
N ALA A 121 -11.78 1.89 -6.09
CA ALA A 121 -12.98 2.73 -5.99
C ALA A 121 -12.66 4.23 -5.81
N ALA A 122 -11.49 4.56 -5.29
CA ALA A 122 -11.00 5.93 -5.13
C ALA A 122 -10.17 6.41 -6.33
N PHE A 123 -9.82 5.55 -7.28
CA PHE A 123 -9.03 5.95 -8.44
C PHE A 123 -9.77 7.00 -9.28
N SER A 124 -9.15 8.15 -9.50
CA SER A 124 -9.72 9.28 -10.26
C SER A 124 -9.00 9.56 -11.57
N GLY A 125 -7.98 8.77 -11.90
CA GLY A 125 -7.20 8.90 -13.13
C GLY A 125 -7.94 8.41 -14.38
N PRO A 126 -7.46 8.77 -15.57
CA PRO A 126 -7.99 8.23 -16.81
C PRO A 126 -7.72 6.71 -16.91
N ASN A 127 -8.63 5.96 -17.53
CA ASN A 127 -8.50 4.51 -17.74
C ASN A 127 -7.26 4.11 -18.57
N THR A 128 -6.66 5.06 -19.30
CA THR A 128 -5.42 4.89 -20.07
C THR A 128 -4.26 5.69 -19.47
N GLY A 129 -4.37 6.08 -18.20
CA GLY A 129 -3.36 6.85 -17.48
C GLY A 129 -2.03 6.12 -17.42
N LEU A 130 -0.95 6.88 -17.20
CA LEU A 130 0.36 6.31 -16.97
C LEU A 130 0.34 5.57 -15.64
N SER A 131 0.65 4.26 -15.63
CA SER A 131 0.73 3.46 -14.40
C SER A 131 1.71 4.04 -13.37
N ALA A 132 2.67 4.85 -13.83
CA ALA A 132 3.65 5.54 -13.02
C ALA A 132 3.10 6.77 -12.25
N VAL A 133 1.94 7.32 -12.63
CA VAL A 133 1.31 8.44 -11.92
C VAL A 133 -0.21 8.22 -11.86
N ALA A 134 -0.72 7.91 -10.68
CA ALA A 134 -2.12 7.59 -10.48
C ALA A 134 -2.72 8.49 -9.37
N PRO A 135 -3.72 9.34 -9.71
CA PRO A 135 -4.46 10.11 -8.73
C PRO A 135 -5.62 9.29 -8.14
N PHE A 136 -5.88 9.53 -6.86
CA PHE A 136 -6.95 8.92 -6.08
C PHE A 136 -7.65 9.99 -5.23
N GLN A 137 -8.96 9.86 -5.07
CA GLN A 137 -9.76 10.77 -4.27
C GLN A 137 -10.06 10.18 -2.88
N PHE A 138 -9.57 10.83 -1.82
CA PHE A 138 -9.87 10.48 -0.43
C PHE A 138 -10.65 11.60 0.24
N GLY A 139 -11.96 11.43 0.34
CA GLY A 139 -12.84 12.51 0.80
C GLY A 139 -12.79 13.68 -0.19
N ASP A 140 -12.43 14.87 0.28
CA ASP A 140 -12.24 16.08 -0.52
C ASP A 140 -10.78 16.33 -0.93
N GLN A 141 -9.84 15.45 -0.55
CA GLN A 141 -8.43 15.58 -0.88
C GLN A 141 -8.02 14.64 -2.02
N GLU A 142 -7.26 15.18 -2.97
CA GLU A 142 -6.58 14.39 -3.99
C GLU A 142 -5.25 13.87 -3.45
N VAL A 143 -5.01 12.58 -3.64
CA VAL A 143 -3.80 11.86 -3.29
C VAL A 143 -3.19 11.32 -4.57
N VAL A 144 -1.90 11.56 -4.81
CA VAL A 144 -1.23 11.13 -6.05
C VAL A 144 -0.14 10.13 -5.72
N SER A 145 -0.23 8.92 -6.27
CA SER A 145 0.87 7.97 -6.26
C SER A 145 1.78 8.21 -7.47
N ILE A 146 3.09 8.24 -7.25
CA ILE A 146 4.11 8.44 -8.28
C ILE A 146 5.16 7.34 -8.14
N LEU A 147 5.49 6.65 -9.22
CA LEU A 147 6.42 5.53 -9.27
C LEU A 147 7.52 5.84 -10.28
N GLU A 148 8.75 6.03 -9.81
CA GLU A 148 9.87 6.46 -10.64
C GLU A 148 11.00 5.42 -10.61
N PRO A 149 11.29 4.75 -11.74
CA PRO A 149 12.47 3.91 -11.88
C PRO A 149 13.74 4.73 -11.64
N ARG A 150 14.68 4.17 -10.90
CA ARG A 150 16.00 4.76 -10.63
C ARG A 150 17.08 3.70 -10.87
N VAL A 151 18.29 4.16 -11.17
CA VAL A 151 19.49 3.31 -11.19
C VAL A 151 20.48 3.90 -10.20
N PHE A 152 20.95 3.06 -9.28
CA PHE A 152 21.93 3.44 -8.25
C PHE A 152 22.92 2.29 -8.05
N ASN A 153 24.22 2.61 -8.11
CA ASN A 153 25.31 1.61 -8.06
C ASN A 153 25.11 0.44 -9.03
N ASP A 154 24.73 0.74 -10.28
CA ASP A 154 24.45 -0.24 -11.35
C ASP A 154 23.31 -1.24 -11.04
N GLU A 155 22.50 -0.95 -10.01
CA GLU A 155 21.31 -1.71 -9.67
C GLU A 155 20.03 -0.92 -9.95
N ASN A 156 18.96 -1.62 -10.30
CA ASN A 156 17.65 -1.02 -10.52
C ASN A 156 16.89 -0.85 -9.19
N TRP A 157 16.35 0.34 -9.00
CA TRP A 157 15.56 0.75 -7.84
C TRP A 157 14.25 1.36 -8.31
N LEU A 158 13.30 1.43 -7.39
CA LEU A 158 12.06 2.18 -7.56
C LEU A 158 11.94 3.20 -6.42
N ALA A 159 11.81 4.47 -6.78
CA ALA A 159 11.38 5.52 -5.86
C ALA A 159 9.87 5.67 -6.02
N ALA A 160 9.12 5.10 -5.08
CA ALA A 160 7.67 5.21 -5.02
C ALA A 160 7.29 6.28 -3.99
N ARG A 161 6.26 7.07 -4.27
CA ARG A 161 5.73 8.03 -3.29
C ARG A 161 4.23 8.20 -3.41
N VAL A 162 3.60 8.51 -2.29
CA VAL A 162 2.21 8.98 -2.21
C VAL A 162 2.24 10.40 -1.68
N SER A 163 1.67 11.34 -2.42
CA SER A 163 1.74 12.78 -2.12
C SER A 163 0.36 13.38 -1.93
N VAL A 164 0.27 14.33 -1.01
CA VAL A 164 -0.91 15.18 -0.78
C VAL A 164 -0.46 16.63 -0.72
N PHE A 165 -1.26 17.54 -1.27
CA PHE A 165 -0.99 18.98 -1.16
C PHE A 165 -1.21 19.47 0.27
N GLY A 166 -0.25 20.24 0.78
CA GLY A 166 -0.25 20.80 2.14
C GLY A 166 0.85 20.22 3.04
N PRO A 167 1.02 20.80 4.24
CA PRO A 167 2.07 20.40 5.16
C PRO A 167 1.78 19.03 5.79
N CYS A 168 2.85 18.33 6.18
CA CYS A 168 2.69 17.09 6.92
C CYS A 168 2.00 17.33 8.26
N GLN A 169 0.93 16.58 8.51
CA GLN A 169 0.24 16.57 9.80
C GLN A 169 0.99 15.63 10.77
N THR A 170 2.32 15.76 10.86
CA THR A 170 3.07 15.05 11.87
C THR A 170 2.69 15.64 13.22
N GLY A 171 2.19 14.81 14.12
CA GLY A 171 1.98 15.19 15.51
C GLY A 171 3.34 15.58 16.09
N VAL A 172 3.64 16.88 16.06
CA VAL A 172 4.78 17.58 16.67
C VAL A 172 5.67 16.68 17.52
N ILE A 173 6.75 16.17 16.93
CA ILE A 173 8.04 16.16 17.64
C ILE A 173 8.88 17.21 16.92
N GLN A 174 8.68 18.47 17.31
CA GLN A 174 9.67 19.50 17.12
C GLN A 174 10.93 19.07 17.86
N GLY A 175 11.83 18.37 17.17
CA GLY A 175 13.23 18.37 17.52
C GLY A 175 13.73 19.79 17.29
N GLU A 176 13.70 20.60 18.34
CA GLU A 176 14.43 21.87 18.36
C GLU A 176 15.87 21.59 17.96
N GLY A 177 16.32 22.29 16.92
CA GLY A 177 17.69 22.23 16.46
C GLY A 177 18.64 22.49 17.61
N SER A 178 19.60 21.58 17.79
CA SER A 178 20.83 21.93 18.50
C SER A 178 21.75 22.58 17.47
N GLU A 179 21.97 23.89 17.67
CA GLU A 179 22.99 24.70 17.00
C GLU A 179 24.40 24.10 17.12
#